data_AF-A0A7K5IM94-F1
#
_entry.id   AF-A0A7K5IM94-F1
#
_cell.length_a   1.000
_cell.length_b   1.000
_cell.length_c   1.000
_cell.angle_alpha   90.00
_cell.angle_beta   90.00
_cell.angle_gamma   90.00
#
_symmetry.space_group_name_H-M   'P 1'
#
loop_
_entity.id
_entity.type
_entity.pdbx_description
1 polymer ?
#
loop_
_entity_poly.entity_id
_entity_poly.type
_entity_poly.pdbx_seq_one_letter_code
_entity_poly.pdbx_strand_id
1 'polypeptide(L)'
;QVDNSSLTGESEPQTRSPDCTHDNPLETRNITFFSTNCVEGTARGVVIATGDRTVMGRIATLASGLEVGKTPIAVEIEHFIQLITGVAVFLGISFFILSLILGYTWLEAVIFL
;
A
#
# COMPACT_ATOMS: atom_id res chain seq x y z
N GLN A 1 -8.07 -16.04 -29.65
CA GLN A 1 -6.82 -15.70 -28.93
C GLN A 1 -7.13 -14.63 -27.91
N VAL A 2 -6.48 -14.65 -26.74
CA VAL A 2 -6.67 -13.64 -25.69
C VAL A 2 -5.34 -13.07 -25.23
N ASP A 3 -5.38 -11.82 -24.78
CA ASP A 3 -4.24 -11.12 -24.18
C ASP A 3 -4.26 -11.28 -22.65
N ASN A 4 -3.24 -11.95 -22.14
CA ASN A 4 -3.04 -12.22 -20.72
C ASN A 4 -2.01 -11.26 -20.06
N SER A 5 -1.61 -10.19 -20.74
CA SER A 5 -0.63 -9.21 -20.24
C SER A 5 -1.00 -8.63 -18.88
N SER A 6 -2.30 -8.39 -18.63
CA SER A 6 -2.78 -7.90 -17.33
C SER A 6 -2.53 -8.85 -16.16
N LEU A 7 -2.39 -10.16 -16.41
CA LEU A 7 -2.15 -11.17 -15.37
C LEU A 7 -0.70 -11.64 -15.32
N THR A 8 -0.05 -11.76 -16.48
CA THR A 8 1.26 -12.40 -16.61
C THR A 8 2.39 -11.40 -16.90
N GLY A 9 2.06 -10.20 -17.36
CA GLY A 9 3.01 -9.22 -17.86
C GLY A 9 3.46 -9.45 -19.31
N GLU A 10 3.10 -10.58 -19.91
CA GLU A 10 3.50 -10.96 -21.27
C GLU A 10 2.42 -10.58 -22.29
N SER A 11 2.81 -9.89 -23.36
CA SER A 11 1.91 -9.42 -24.43
C SER A 11 1.65 -10.46 -25.52
N GLU A 12 2.22 -11.67 -25.40
CA GLU A 12 2.04 -12.73 -26.39
C GLU A 12 0.61 -13.31 -26.32
N PRO A 13 -0.18 -13.23 -27.41
CA PRO A 13 -1.54 -13.74 -27.41
C PRO A 13 -1.60 -15.25 -27.16
N GLN A 14 -2.47 -15.65 -26.24
CA GLN A 14 -2.65 -17.06 -25.87
C GLN A 14 -3.91 -17.64 -26.53
N THR A 15 -3.78 -18.84 -27.10
CA THR A 15 -4.91 -19.55 -27.71
C THR A 15 -5.85 -20.15 -26.65
N ARG A 16 -7.16 -20.19 -26.93
CA ARG A 16 -8.17 -20.78 -26.04
C ARG A 16 -8.90 -21.93 -26.73
N SER A 17 -9.21 -22.98 -25.98
CA SER A 17 -9.88 -24.20 -26.43
C SER A 17 -10.79 -24.73 -25.32
N PRO A 18 -11.90 -25.41 -25.62
CA PRO A 18 -12.80 -25.95 -24.59
C PRO A 18 -12.17 -27.09 -23.77
N ASP A 19 -11.16 -27.77 -24.31
CA ASP A 19 -10.48 -28.88 -23.65
C ASP A 19 -9.53 -28.43 -22.55
N CYS A 20 -9.48 -29.19 -21.46
CA CYS A 20 -8.51 -28.98 -20.39
C CYS A 20 -7.12 -29.41 -20.88
N THR A 21 -6.20 -28.46 -20.97
CA THR A 21 -4.85 -28.72 -21.51
C THR A 21 -3.79 -28.80 -20.43
N HIS A 22 -4.10 -28.38 -19.21
CA HIS A 22 -3.14 -28.32 -18.10
C HIS A 22 -3.84 -28.37 -16.74
N ASP A 23 -3.20 -28.92 -15.72
CA ASP A 23 -3.77 -29.01 -14.36
C ASP A 23 -3.81 -27.65 -13.66
N ASN A 24 -2.83 -26.77 -13.94
CA ASN A 24 -2.82 -25.40 -13.45
C ASN A 24 -3.92 -24.57 -14.18
N PRO A 25 -4.90 -24.01 -13.44
CA PRO A 25 -5.96 -23.22 -14.05
C PRO A 25 -5.44 -21.95 -14.74
N LEU A 26 -4.26 -21.41 -14.37
CA LEU A 26 -3.68 -20.23 -15.02
C LEU A 26 -3.10 -20.52 -16.41
N GLU A 27 -2.68 -21.76 -16.65
CA GLU A 27 -2.00 -22.18 -17.88
C GLU A 27 -2.92 -22.94 -18.84
N THR A 28 -4.02 -23.51 -18.33
CA THR A 28 -4.98 -24.21 -19.18
C THR A 28 -5.67 -23.26 -20.17
N ARG A 29 -5.99 -23.79 -21.35
CA ARG A 29 -6.59 -23.03 -22.46
C ARG A 29 -8.11 -22.90 -22.36
N ASN A 30 -8.77 -23.64 -21.49
CA ASN A 30 -10.23 -23.63 -21.31
C ASN A 30 -10.75 -22.61 -20.30
N ILE A 31 -9.86 -21.80 -19.71
CA ILE A 31 -10.23 -20.72 -18.80
C ILE A 31 -9.83 -19.37 -19.41
N THR A 32 -10.70 -18.39 -19.22
CA THR A 32 -10.45 -16.98 -19.55
C THR A 32 -10.63 -16.13 -18.29
N PHE A 33 -9.78 -15.13 -18.10
CA PHE A 33 -9.73 -14.37 -16.86
C PHE A 33 -10.35 -12.98 -16.99
N PHE A 34 -10.88 -12.49 -15.88
CA PHE A 34 -11.26 -11.08 -15.77
C PHE A 34 -10.02 -10.20 -15.96
N SER A 35 -10.18 -9.06 -16.66
CA SER A 35 -9.10 -8.17 -17.13
C SER A 35 -8.26 -8.68 -18.31
N THR A 36 -8.65 -9.77 -18.98
CA THR A 36 -8.02 -10.22 -20.24
C THR A 36 -8.93 -9.89 -21.43
N ASN A 37 -8.34 -9.48 -22.55
CA ASN A 37 -9.09 -9.07 -23.74
C ASN A 37 -9.02 -10.13 -24.85
N CYS A 38 -10.11 -10.30 -25.60
CA CYS A 38 -10.08 -11.12 -26.81
C CYS A 38 -9.38 -10.34 -27.93
N VAL A 39 -8.28 -10.89 -28.45
CA VAL A 39 -7.51 -10.28 -29.56
C VAL A 39 -8.13 -10.68 -30.90
N GLU A 40 -8.54 -11.95 -31.01
CA GLU A 40 -9.06 -12.50 -32.26
C GLU A 40 -9.99 -13.69 -32.00
N GLY A 41 -11.03 -13.81 -32.83
CA GLY A 41 -11.96 -14.93 -32.81
C GLY A 41 -13.18 -14.70 -31.91
N THR A 42 -14.00 -15.73 -31.78
CA THR A 42 -15.18 -15.72 -30.91
C THR A 42 -15.18 -16.93 -30.01
N ALA A 43 -15.64 -16.76 -28.77
CA ALA A 43 -15.75 -17.83 -27.79
C ALA A 43 -17.04 -17.65 -26.98
N ARG A 44 -17.53 -18.77 -26.43
CA ARG A 44 -18.61 -18.79 -25.44
C ARG A 44 -18.12 -19.62 -24.26
N GLY A 45 -18.51 -19.23 -23.06
CA GLY A 45 -18.10 -19.91 -21.84
C GLY A 45 -19.12 -19.67 -20.73
N VAL A 46 -18.99 -20.45 -19.67
CA VAL A 46 -19.80 -20.31 -18.45
C VAL A 46 -19.01 -19.47 -17.45
N VAL A 47 -19.68 -18.50 -16.84
CA VAL A 47 -19.07 -17.66 -15.80
C VAL A 47 -18.86 -18.49 -14.54
N ILE A 48 -17.60 -18.70 -14.15
CA ILE A 48 -17.23 -19.46 -12.94
C ILE A 48 -16.96 -18.58 -11.72
N ALA A 49 -16.62 -17.30 -11.91
CA ALA A 49 -16.33 -16.35 -10.83
C ALA A 49 -16.69 -14.92 -11.24
N THR A 50 -17.10 -14.09 -10.28
CA THR A 50 -17.50 -12.69 -10.48
C THR A 50 -16.96 -11.77 -9.39
N GLY A 51 -16.69 -10.51 -9.74
CA GLY A 51 -16.19 -9.47 -8.83
C GLY A 51 -14.87 -9.87 -8.14
N ASP A 52 -14.79 -9.64 -6.84
CA ASP A 52 -13.61 -9.92 -6.00
C ASP A 52 -13.23 -11.41 -5.94
N ARG A 53 -14.14 -12.31 -6.34
CA ARG A 53 -13.87 -13.75 -6.40
C ARG A 53 -13.10 -14.16 -7.67
N THR A 54 -12.97 -13.26 -8.64
CA THR A 54 -12.13 -13.50 -9.82
C THR A 54 -10.65 -13.47 -9.46
N VAL A 55 -9.78 -14.06 -10.28
CA VAL A 55 -8.33 -14.05 -10.04
C VAL A 55 -7.80 -12.63 -9.91
N MET A 56 -8.16 -11.74 -10.85
CA MET A 56 -7.74 -10.35 -10.80
C MET A 56 -8.41 -9.57 -9.66
N GLY A 57 -9.66 -9.87 -9.32
CA GLY A 57 -10.34 -9.30 -8.15
C GLY A 57 -9.57 -9.59 -6.86
N ARG A 58 -9.14 -10.85 -6.66
CA ARG A 58 -8.31 -11.23 -5.50
C ARG A 58 -6.98 -10.50 -5.48
N ILE A 59 -6.32 -10.35 -6.63
CA ILE A 59 -5.05 -9.59 -6.74
C ILE A 59 -5.28 -8.11 -6.37
N ALA A 60 -6.37 -7.50 -6.85
CA ALA A 60 -6.72 -6.13 -6.54
C ALA A 60 -7.02 -5.93 -5.04
N THR A 61 -7.75 -6.87 -4.41
CA THR A 61 -8.00 -6.85 -2.96
C THR A 61 -6.71 -7.01 -2.16
N LEU A 62 -5.81 -7.90 -2.59
CA LEU A 62 -4.50 -8.05 -1.95
C LEU A 62 -3.67 -6.77 -2.07
N ALA A 63 -3.67 -6.14 -3.24
CA ALA A 63 -2.93 -4.90 -3.46
C ALA A 63 -3.49 -3.73 -2.64
N SER A 64 -4.81 -3.61 -2.49
CA SER A 64 -5.43 -2.54 -1.72
C SER A 64 -5.38 -2.75 -0.21
N GLY A 65 -5.31 -4.00 0.24
CA GLY A 65 -5.21 -4.37 1.66
C GLY A 65 -3.81 -4.27 2.26
N LEU A 66 -2.80 -3.89 1.47
CA LEU A 66 -1.44 -3.70 1.97
C LEU A 66 -1.38 -2.44 2.83
N GLU A 67 -1.14 -2.61 4.14
CA GLU A 67 -0.87 -1.49 5.03
C GLU A 67 0.39 -0.74 4.56
N VAL A 68 0.23 0.55 4.32
CA VAL A 68 1.37 1.42 4.01
C VAL A 68 2.12 1.65 5.32
N GLY A 69 3.20 0.89 5.50
CA GLY A 69 4.14 1.11 6.61
C GLY A 69 4.73 2.52 6.55
N LYS A 70 5.21 3.03 7.69
CA LYS A 70 5.95 4.29 7.73
C LYS A 70 7.19 4.18 6.84
N THR A 71 7.45 5.21 6.02
CA THR A 71 8.65 5.25 5.20
C THR A 71 9.90 5.44 6.08
N PRO A 72 11.09 4.97 5.67
CA PRO A 72 12.32 5.16 6.44
C PRO A 72 12.58 6.63 6.77
N ILE A 73 12.29 7.54 5.83
CA ILE A 73 12.41 8.99 6.03
C ILE A 73 11.41 9.50 7.08
N ALA A 74 10.17 9.01 7.08
CA ALA A 74 9.17 9.41 8.07
C ALA A 74 9.57 9.00 9.48
N VAL A 75 10.17 7.80 9.65
CA VAL A 75 10.69 7.33 10.94
C VAL A 75 11.84 8.22 11.41
N GLU A 76 12.76 8.60 10.52
CA GLU A 76 13.88 9.46 10.87
C GLU A 76 13.43 10.88 11.26
N ILE A 77 12.43 11.44 10.55
CA ILE A 77 11.83 12.73 10.89
C ILE A 77 11.15 12.66 12.27
N GLU A 78 10.42 11.59 12.57
CA GLU A 78 9.80 11.41 13.88
C GLU A 78 10.86 11.37 14.99
N HIS A 79 11.96 10.64 14.78
CA HIS A 79 13.09 10.60 15.72
C HIS A 79 13.74 11.98 15.91
N PHE A 80 13.97 12.70 14.81
CA PHE A 80 14.53 14.05 14.82
C PHE A 80 13.63 15.04 15.58
N ILE A 81 12.31 14.99 15.36
CA ILE A 81 11.34 15.82 16.07
C ILE A 81 11.38 15.51 17.57
N GLN A 82 11.39 14.24 17.95
CA GLN A 82 11.48 13.83 19.36
C GLN A 82 12.74 14.36 20.04
N LEU A 83 13.88 14.37 19.34
CA LEU A 83 15.13 14.90 19.85
C LEU A 83 15.05 16.42 20.08
N ILE A 84 14.55 17.18 19.10
CA ILE A 84 14.40 18.64 19.23
C ILE A 84 13.40 18.98 20.33
N THR A 85 12.24 18.33 20.36
CA THR A 85 11.23 18.55 21.40
C THR A 85 11.79 18.22 22.79
N GLY A 86 12.57 17.15 22.92
CA GLY A 86 13.26 16.81 24.18
C GLY A 86 14.19 17.92 24.66
N VAL A 87 15.03 18.46 23.77
CA VAL A 87 15.93 19.58 24.10
C VAL A 87 15.16 20.85 24.43
N ALA A 88 14.12 21.18 23.64
CA ALA A 88 13.31 22.37 23.85
C ALA A 88 12.59 22.34 25.22
N VAL A 89 11.95 21.22 25.56
CA VAL A 89 11.28 21.04 26.85
C VAL A 89 12.27 21.07 28.01
N PHE A 90 13.44 20.42 27.85
CA PHE A 90 14.49 20.44 28.87
C PHE A 90 14.99 21.87 29.15
N LEU A 91 15.30 22.63 28.11
CA LEU A 91 15.73 24.03 28.24
C LEU A 91 14.62 24.90 28.83
N GLY A 92 13.39 24.76 28.36
CA GLY A 92 12.23 25.50 28.88
C GLY A 92 12.04 25.27 30.37
N ILE A 93 12.00 24.01 30.83
CA ILE A 93 11.87 23.68 32.26
C ILE A 93 13.08 24.20 33.05
N SER A 94 14.30 24.08 32.53
CA SER A 94 15.50 24.58 33.19
C SER A 94 15.44 26.10 33.41
N PHE A 95 15.09 26.87 32.38
CA PHE A 95 14.97 28.33 32.49
C PHE A 95 13.80 28.75 33.38
N PHE A 96 12.69 28.02 33.34
CA PHE A 96 11.55 28.26 34.22
C PHE A 96 11.94 28.12 35.70
N ILE A 97 12.63 27.03 36.07
CA ILE A 97 13.12 26.83 37.45
C ILE A 97 14.12 27.92 37.84
N LEU A 98 15.05 28.27 36.96
CA LEU A 98 16.06 29.28 37.22
C LEU A 98 15.45 30.68 37.43
N SER A 99 14.41 31.01 36.66
CA SER A 99 13.62 32.25 36.79
C SER A 99 12.93 32.34 38.16
N LEU A 100 12.34 31.24 38.65
CA LEU A 100 11.73 31.18 39.98
C LEU A 100 12.74 31.38 41.11
N ILE A 101 13.95 30.80 40.99
CA ILE A 101 15.03 30.96 42.00
C ILE A 101 15.52 32.42 42.06
N LEU A 102 15.57 33.11 40.91
CA LEU A 102 15.96 34.52 40.82
C LEU A 102 14.90 35.50 41.32
N GLY A 103 13.71 35.02 41.69
CA GLY A 103 12.64 35.84 42.27
C GLY A 103 11.79 36.60 41.25
N TYR A 104 11.83 36.23 39.96
CA TYR A 104 10.91 36.76 38.96
C TYR A 104 9.47 36.32 39.25
N THR A 105 8.51 37.15 38.85
CA THR A 105 7.10 36.77 38.99
C THR A 105 6.76 35.61 38.05
N TRP A 106 5.84 34.73 38.48
CA TRP A 106 5.41 33.57 37.69
C TRP A 106 4.97 33.92 36.26
N LEU A 107 4.42 35.13 36.05
CA LEU A 107 4.01 35.62 34.75
C LEU A 107 5.20 35.90 33.82
N GLU A 108 6.29 36.45 34.36
CA GLU A 108 7.55 36.66 33.63
C GLU A 108 8.23 35.33 33.32
N ALA A 109 8.22 34.37 34.26
CA ALA A 109 8.79 33.04 34.07
C ALA A 109 8.11 32.25 32.93
N VAL A 110 6.80 32.43 32.72
CA VAL A 110 6.05 31.81 31.61
C VAL A 110 6.32 32.52 30.27
N ILE A 111 6.60 33.82 30.27
CA ILE A 111 6.93 34.57 29.05
C ILE A 111 8.32 34.17 28.49
N PHE A 112 9.24 33.73 29.36
CA PHE A 112 10.56 33.24 28.95
C PHE A 112 10.59 31.79 28.45
N LEU A 113 9.51 31.03 28.64
CA LEU A 113 9.35 29.63 28.23
C LEU A 113 8.68 29.53 26.86
#